data_AF-A0A246RWE8-F1
#
_entry.id   AF-A0A246RWE8-F1
#
_cell.length_a   1.000
_cell.length_b   1.000
_cell.length_c   1.000
_cell.angle_alpha   90.00
_cell.angle_beta   90.00
_cell.angle_gamma   90.00
#
_symmetry.space_group_name_H-M   'P 1'
#
loop_
_entity.id
_entity.type
_entity.pdbx_description
1 polymer ?
#
loop_
_entity_poly.entity_id
_entity_poly.type
_entity_poly.pdbx_seq_one_letter_code
_entity_poly.pdbx_strand_id
1 'polypeptide(L)'
;MIELMIVVAIIGVLASLAVPQYQNYTARAQASEALTITGGLRADIAEQYTLQGSMPKATEITTDDTKGRYVSSVAYSGSQLEVTFGDESTLDGSVMVIAPRSEDATDGSNSTPSPTNGWVCSWKSSGEGENAGPSGQDNWLPAGCR
;
A
#
# COMPACT_ATOMS: atom_id res chain seq x y z
N MET A 1 -43.79 19.42 12.92
CA MET A 1 -43.35 19.37 11.51
C MET A 1 -42.04 20.11 11.29
N ILE A 2 -41.84 21.30 11.90
CA ILE A 2 -40.56 22.04 11.79
C ILE A 2 -39.38 21.40 12.55
N GLU A 3 -39.67 20.66 13.63
CA GLU A 3 -38.65 19.94 14.41
C GLU A 3 -37.91 18.88 13.59
N LEU A 4 -38.63 18.16 12.71
CA LEU A 4 -38.02 17.15 11.86
C LEU A 4 -37.14 17.75 10.75
N MET A 5 -37.48 18.94 10.25
CA MET A 5 -36.71 19.59 9.20
C MET A 5 -35.36 20.12 9.70
N ILE A 6 -35.31 20.63 10.94
CA ILE A 6 -34.06 21.07 11.57
C ILE A 6 -33.14 19.87 11.85
N VAL A 7 -33.70 18.75 12.30
CA VAL A 7 -32.91 17.55 12.57
C VAL A 7 -32.26 17.02 11.29
N VAL A 8 -33.01 16.98 10.18
CA VAL A 8 -32.46 16.56 8.87
C VAL A 8 -31.36 17.53 8.41
N ALA A 9 -31.52 18.84 8.62
CA ALA A 9 -30.50 19.82 8.25
C ALA A 9 -29.19 19.63 9.02
N ILE A 10 -29.26 19.38 10.34
CA ILE A 10 -28.08 19.14 11.17
C ILE A 10 -27.40 17.81 10.80
N ILE A 11 -28.18 16.73 10.60
CA ILE A 11 -27.64 15.44 10.15
C ILE A 11 -26.94 15.57 8.80
N GLY A 12 -27.50 16.37 7.87
CA GLY A 12 -26.88 16.63 6.57
C GLY A 12 -25.48 17.24 6.68
N VAL A 13 -25.30 18.24 7.57
CA VAL A 13 -23.97 18.85 7.80
C VAL A 13 -23.00 17.86 8.43
N LEU A 14 -23.42 17.12 9.46
CA LEU A 14 -22.56 16.15 10.13
C LEU A 14 -22.14 15.00 9.19
N ALA A 15 -23.06 14.51 8.36
CA ALA A 15 -22.78 13.44 7.39
C ALA A 15 -21.73 13.88 6.36
N SER A 16 -21.74 15.14 5.92
CA SER A 16 -20.77 15.66 4.96
C SER A 16 -19.33 15.60 5.44
N LEU A 17 -19.11 15.68 6.76
CA LEU A 17 -17.78 15.57 7.39
C LEU A 17 -17.43 14.12 7.75
N ALA A 18 -18.42 13.36 8.23
CA ALA A 18 -18.21 12.00 8.71
C ALA A 18 -17.90 11.01 7.57
N VAL A 19 -18.54 11.14 6.41
CA VAL A 19 -18.38 10.20 5.30
C VAL A 19 -16.96 10.18 4.73
N PRO A 20 -16.33 11.33 4.40
CA PRO A 20 -14.94 11.33 3.91
C PRO A 20 -13.96 10.75 4.93
N GLN A 21 -14.16 11.03 6.23
CA GLN A 21 -13.29 10.50 7.28
C GLN A 21 -13.43 8.98 7.42
N TYR A 22 -14.64 8.44 7.35
CA TYR A 22 -14.89 7.01 7.42
C TYR A 22 -14.28 6.26 6.22
N GLN A 23 -14.37 6.84 5.01
CA GLN A 23 -13.72 6.31 3.81
C GLN A 23 -12.19 6.26 3.96
N ASN A 24 -11.58 7.32 4.50
CA ASN A 24 -10.14 7.32 4.76
C ASN A 24 -9.72 6.25 5.77
N TYR A 25 -10.51 6.04 6.83
CA TYR A 25 -10.22 5.04 7.86
C TYR A 25 -10.35 3.61 7.31
N THR A 26 -11.42 3.34 6.57
CA THR A 26 -11.67 2.01 5.96
C THR A 26 -10.60 1.67 4.91
N ALA A 27 -10.26 2.60 4.02
CA ALA A 27 -9.19 2.43 3.05
C ALA A 27 -7.83 2.13 3.73
N ARG A 28 -7.45 2.88 4.78
CA ARG A 28 -6.23 2.61 5.56
C ARG A 28 -6.23 1.24 6.23
N ALA A 29 -7.36 0.85 6.80
CA ALA A 29 -7.50 -0.44 7.47
C ALA A 29 -7.31 -1.58 6.47
N GLN A 30 -7.92 -1.48 5.29
CA GLN A 30 -7.74 -2.47 4.22
C GLN A 30 -6.30 -2.49 3.69
N ALA A 31 -5.66 -1.34 3.52
CA ALA A 31 -4.25 -1.26 3.14
C ALA A 31 -3.30 -1.85 4.20
N SER A 32 -3.68 -1.83 5.48
CA SER A 32 -2.87 -2.46 6.54
C SER A 32 -2.84 -3.98 6.46
N GLU A 33 -3.91 -4.62 5.94
CA GLU A 33 -3.94 -6.06 5.70
C GLU A 33 -2.86 -6.47 4.69
N ALA A 34 -2.69 -5.68 3.63
CA ALA A 34 -1.64 -5.90 2.64
C ALA A 34 -0.23 -5.90 3.25
N LEU A 35 0.03 -5.10 4.28
CA LEU A 35 1.32 -5.15 5.00
C LEU A 35 1.50 -6.44 5.79
N THR A 36 0.44 -6.94 6.41
CA THR A 36 0.48 -8.19 7.17
C THR A 36 0.76 -9.37 6.25
N ILE A 37 0.05 -9.45 5.11
CA ILE A 37 0.19 -10.57 4.16
C ILE A 37 1.59 -10.56 3.51
N THR A 38 2.12 -9.38 3.18
CA THR A 38 3.47 -9.24 2.59
C THR A 38 4.61 -9.35 3.61
N GLY A 39 4.32 -9.48 4.91
CA GLY A 39 5.34 -9.56 5.95
C GLY A 39 6.34 -10.70 5.75
N GLY A 40 5.85 -11.89 5.39
CA GLY A 40 6.69 -13.06 5.11
C GLY A 40 7.60 -12.85 3.89
N LEU A 41 7.05 -12.32 2.80
CA LEU A 41 7.82 -12.03 1.58
C LEU A 41 8.94 -11.02 1.82
N ARG A 42 8.67 -9.99 2.62
CA ARG A 42 9.70 -8.99 2.99
C ARG A 42 10.83 -9.60 3.81
N ALA A 43 10.51 -10.53 4.70
CA ALA A 43 11.52 -11.25 5.47
C ALA A 43 12.37 -12.16 4.56
N ASP A 44 11.73 -12.92 3.67
CA ASP A 44 12.42 -13.79 2.70
C ASP A 44 13.33 -12.99 1.76
N ILE A 45 12.85 -11.87 1.21
CA ILE A 45 13.66 -10.97 0.38
C ILE A 45 14.87 -10.44 1.16
N ALA A 46 14.68 -10.05 2.43
CA ALA A 46 15.77 -9.56 3.28
C ALA A 46 16.80 -10.65 3.62
N GLU A 47 16.35 -11.88 3.84
CA GLU A 47 17.21 -13.04 4.09
C GLU A 47 18.05 -13.37 2.85
N GLN A 48 17.42 -13.51 1.68
CA GLN A 48 18.11 -13.77 0.41
C GLN A 48 19.11 -12.66 0.09
N TYR A 49 18.73 -11.40 0.30
CA TYR A 49 19.63 -10.26 0.11
C TYR A 49 20.87 -10.36 1.01
N THR A 50 20.70 -10.77 2.27
CA THR A 50 21.80 -10.91 3.22
C THR A 50 22.73 -12.08 2.85
N LEU A 51 22.18 -13.18 2.31
CA LEU A 51 22.95 -14.35 1.91
C LEU A 51 23.72 -14.14 0.60
N GLN A 52 23.11 -13.46 -0.37
CA GLN A 52 23.65 -13.32 -1.73
C GLN A 52 24.36 -11.98 -1.97
N GLY A 53 24.13 -10.99 -1.12
CA GLY A 53 24.68 -9.63 -1.26
C GLY A 53 24.07 -8.83 -2.42
N SER A 54 22.96 -9.30 -3.00
CA SER A 54 22.24 -8.62 -4.09
C SER A 54 20.75 -8.89 -4.00
N MET A 55 19.93 -8.05 -4.63
CA MET A 55 18.48 -8.19 -4.62
C MET A 55 18.06 -9.49 -5.32
N PRO A 56 17.16 -10.31 -4.73
CA PRO A 56 16.69 -11.52 -5.37
C PRO A 56 15.98 -11.21 -6.68
N LYS A 57 16.05 -12.14 -7.63
CA LYS A 57 15.32 -12.04 -8.88
C LYS A 57 13.84 -12.35 -8.66
N ALA A 58 12.98 -11.85 -9.55
CA ALA A 58 11.55 -12.15 -9.53
C ALA A 58 11.24 -13.66 -9.52
N THR A 59 12.10 -14.48 -10.15
CA THR A 59 11.95 -15.94 -10.20
C THR A 59 12.30 -16.65 -8.89
N GLU A 60 12.95 -15.97 -7.95
CA GLU A 60 13.40 -16.54 -6.67
C GLU A 60 12.39 -16.28 -5.55
N ILE A 61 11.45 -15.37 -5.76
CA ILE A 61 10.39 -15.02 -4.81
C ILE A 61 9.07 -15.57 -5.32
N THR A 62 8.47 -16.50 -4.57
CA THR A 62 7.15 -17.04 -4.90
C THR A 62 6.07 -16.17 -4.28
N THR A 63 5.12 -15.69 -5.09
CA THR A 63 4.03 -14.81 -4.64
C THR A 63 2.63 -15.42 -4.81
N ASP A 64 2.54 -16.64 -5.34
CA ASP A 64 1.31 -17.25 -5.87
C ASP A 64 0.18 -17.46 -4.85
N ASP A 65 0.49 -17.56 -3.56
CA ASP A 65 -0.49 -17.78 -2.48
C ASP A 65 -0.68 -16.55 -1.57
N THR A 66 -0.26 -15.38 -2.05
CA THR A 66 -0.27 -14.14 -1.26
C THR A 66 -1.56 -13.38 -1.51
N LYS A 67 -2.68 -13.89 -0.98
CA LYS A 67 -4.02 -13.31 -1.14
C LYS A 67 -4.70 -13.09 0.19
N GLY A 68 -5.60 -12.10 0.22
CA GLY A 68 -6.37 -11.74 1.41
C GLY A 68 -7.82 -11.49 1.06
N ARG A 69 -8.56 -10.96 2.03
CA ARG A 69 -9.94 -10.51 1.78
C ARG A 69 -9.95 -9.29 0.85
N TYR A 70 -9.04 -8.35 1.06
CA TYR A 70 -8.97 -7.12 0.27
C TYR A 70 -7.84 -7.14 -0.78
N VAL A 71 -6.95 -8.12 -0.73
CA VAL A 71 -5.80 -8.24 -1.64
C VAL A 71 -6.06 -9.34 -2.66
N SER A 72 -6.09 -8.97 -3.94
CA SER A 72 -6.34 -9.88 -5.05
C SER A 72 -5.07 -10.59 -5.55
N SER A 73 -3.94 -9.89 -5.53
CA SER A 73 -2.63 -10.44 -5.89
C SER A 73 -1.48 -9.65 -5.28
N VAL A 74 -0.33 -10.31 -5.16
CA VAL A 74 0.97 -9.68 -4.92
C VAL A 74 1.91 -10.13 -6.03
N ALA A 75 2.68 -9.20 -6.57
CA ALA A 75 3.74 -9.49 -7.52
C ALA A 75 5.07 -8.93 -7.00
N TYR A 76 6.18 -9.60 -7.33
CA TYR A 76 7.52 -9.08 -7.07
C TYR A 76 8.20 -8.77 -8.40
N SER A 77 8.51 -7.49 -8.63
CA SER A 77 9.10 -7.00 -9.87
C SER A 77 9.99 -5.81 -9.58
N GLY A 78 11.10 -5.64 -10.31
CA GLY A 78 11.94 -4.43 -10.20
C GLY A 78 12.41 -4.12 -8.77
N SER A 79 12.63 -5.14 -7.94
CA SER A 79 13.02 -5.03 -6.53
C SER A 79 11.95 -4.48 -5.59
N GLN A 80 10.69 -4.44 -6.01
CA GLN A 80 9.54 -3.97 -5.23
C GLN A 80 8.40 -5.00 -5.24
N LEU A 81 7.60 -4.98 -4.18
CA LEU A 81 6.35 -5.73 -4.09
C LEU A 81 5.21 -4.83 -4.57
N GLU A 82 4.43 -5.32 -5.52
CA GLU A 82 3.21 -4.67 -6.00
C GLU A 82 2.01 -5.44 -5.49
N VAL A 83 1.22 -4.81 -4.61
CA VAL A 83 0.01 -5.39 -4.02
C VAL A 83 -1.20 -4.79 -4.73
N THR A 84 -1.97 -5.65 -5.38
CA THR A 84 -3.22 -5.26 -6.04
C THR A 84 -4.40 -5.52 -5.12
N PHE A 85 -5.26 -4.53 -4.95
CA PHE A 85 -6.50 -4.67 -4.18
C PHE A 85 -7.61 -5.26 -5.05
N GLY A 86 -8.48 -6.05 -4.43
CA GLY A 86 -9.63 -6.70 -5.09
C GLY A 86 -10.95 -5.94 -4.92
N ASP A 87 -12.00 -6.52 -5.48
CA ASP A 87 -13.36 -6.00 -5.54
C ASP A 87 -14.05 -5.84 -4.17
N GLU A 88 -13.66 -6.65 -3.17
CA GLU A 88 -14.14 -6.48 -1.79
C GLU A 88 -13.52 -5.25 -1.07
N SER A 89 -12.55 -4.57 -1.69
CA SER A 89 -11.87 -3.40 -1.11
C SER A 89 -12.44 -2.08 -1.62
N THR A 90 -12.44 -1.04 -0.78
CA THR A 90 -12.63 0.35 -1.22
C THR A 90 -11.47 0.88 -2.07
N LEU A 91 -10.38 0.10 -2.17
CA LEU A 91 -9.20 0.35 -2.97
C LEU A 91 -9.20 -0.47 -4.27
N ASP A 92 -10.32 -1.08 -4.66
CA ASP A 92 -10.40 -1.96 -5.82
C ASP A 92 -9.67 -1.40 -7.06
N GLY A 93 -8.89 -2.25 -7.73
CA GLY A 93 -8.05 -1.91 -8.87
C GLY A 93 -6.79 -1.07 -8.54
N SER A 94 -6.66 -0.56 -7.31
CA SER A 94 -5.48 0.19 -6.90
C SER A 94 -4.30 -0.73 -6.62
N VAL A 95 -3.09 -0.22 -6.83
CA VAL A 95 -1.85 -0.92 -6.50
C VAL A 95 -1.04 -0.14 -5.46
N MET A 96 -0.78 -0.79 -4.33
CA MET A 96 0.20 -0.33 -3.36
C MET A 96 1.55 -0.96 -3.66
N VAL A 97 2.59 -0.14 -3.75
CA VAL A 97 3.97 -0.56 -3.92
C VAL A 97 4.62 -0.58 -2.55
N ILE A 98 5.33 -1.65 -2.24
CA ILE A 98 6.20 -1.76 -1.06
C ILE A 98 7.62 -2.01 -1.55
N ALA A 99 8.49 -1.03 -1.36
CA ALA A 99 9.86 -1.05 -1.85
C ALA A 99 10.84 -0.99 -0.67
N PRO A 100 12.02 -1.64 -0.78
CA PRO A 100 13.08 -1.48 0.20
C PRO A 100 13.52 -0.02 0.24
N ARG A 101 13.79 0.48 1.44
CA ARG A 101 14.20 1.87 1.64
C ARG A 101 15.58 2.07 1.02
N SER A 102 15.73 3.11 0.22
CA SER A 102 17.03 3.56 -0.23
C SER A 102 17.67 4.44 0.82
N GLU A 103 18.99 4.33 1.00
CA GLU A 103 19.73 5.33 1.79
C GLU A 103 19.72 6.67 1.06
N ASP A 104 19.61 7.74 1.84
CA ASP A 104 19.89 9.07 1.33
C ASP A 104 21.38 9.11 0.96
N ALA A 105 21.68 9.24 -0.34
CA ALA A 105 23.05 9.35 -0.80
C ALA A 105 23.65 10.65 -0.25
N THR A 106 24.50 10.53 0.77
CA THR A 106 25.13 11.68 1.42
C THR A 106 26.31 12.25 0.63
N ASP A 107 26.78 11.51 -0.38
CA ASP A 107 28.00 11.78 -1.15
C ASP A 107 27.75 11.87 -2.67
N GLY A 108 26.50 11.90 -3.12
CA GLY A 108 26.15 11.89 -4.54
C GLY A 108 26.33 10.53 -5.22
N SER A 109 26.54 9.45 -4.45
CA SER A 109 26.42 8.08 -4.95
C SER A 109 24.96 7.76 -5.35
N ASN A 110 24.79 6.71 -6.15
CA ASN A 110 23.45 6.25 -6.50
C ASN A 110 22.83 5.58 -5.27
N SER A 111 21.71 6.13 -4.77
CA SER A 111 20.91 5.52 -3.71
C SER A 111 20.54 4.09 -4.09
N THR A 112 21.10 3.10 -3.38
CA THR A 112 20.77 1.69 -3.60
C THR A 112 19.64 1.27 -2.64
N PRO A 113 18.51 0.75 -3.14
CA PRO A 113 17.46 0.20 -2.28
C PRO A 113 18.00 -1.02 -1.53
N SER A 114 17.87 -1.03 -0.20
CA SER A 114 18.27 -2.18 0.62
C SER A 114 17.14 -2.61 1.56
N PRO A 115 16.74 -3.90 1.56
CA PRO A 115 15.71 -4.40 2.48
C PRO A 115 16.16 -4.38 3.94
N THR A 116 17.47 -4.26 4.21
CA THR A 116 18.01 -4.08 5.57
C THR A 116 17.69 -2.72 6.17
N ASN A 117 17.39 -1.72 5.34
CA ASN A 117 17.13 -0.34 5.76
C ASN A 117 15.65 -0.07 6.02
N GLY A 118 14.86 -1.14 6.05
CA GLY A 118 13.41 -1.09 6.18
C GLY A 118 12.71 -1.00 4.83
N TRP A 119 11.40 -0.81 4.89
CA TRP A 119 10.52 -0.81 3.73
C TRP A 119 9.69 0.46 3.74
N VAL A 120 9.52 1.06 2.58
CA VAL A 120 8.64 2.21 2.35
C VAL A 120 7.50 1.76 1.45
N CYS A 121 6.33 2.38 1.61
CA CYS A 121 5.21 2.10 0.73
C CYS A 121 4.74 3.38 0.04
N SER A 122 4.27 3.21 -1.18
CA SER A 122 3.70 4.27 -1.99
C SER A 122 2.56 3.72 -2.82
N TRP A 123 1.77 4.63 -3.38
CA TRP A 123 0.80 4.27 -4.40
C TRP A 123 1.47 4.22 -5.76
N LYS A 124 1.12 3.23 -6.59
CA LYS A 124 1.65 3.14 -7.95
C LYS A 124 1.24 4.37 -8.77
N SER A 125 2.20 4.97 -9.49
CA SER A 125 1.96 6.19 -10.26
C SER A 125 0.98 5.93 -11.43
N SER A 126 0.15 6.91 -11.77
CA SER A 126 -0.72 6.85 -12.95
C SER A 126 0.13 7.03 -14.22
N GLY A 127 0.72 5.95 -14.73
CA GLY A 127 1.62 5.98 -15.89
C GLY A 127 2.39 4.68 -16.14
N GLU A 128 2.53 3.82 -15.13
CA GLU A 128 3.28 2.54 -15.20
C GLU A 128 2.37 1.30 -15.26
N GLY A 129 1.37 1.33 -16.15
CA GLY A 129 0.44 0.23 -16.41
C GLY A 129 -1.01 0.53 -16.04
N GLU A 130 -1.91 -0.42 -16.32
CA GLU A 130 -3.38 -0.28 -16.24
C GLU A 130 -3.93 -0.10 -14.81
N ASN A 131 -3.10 -0.18 -13.77
CA ASN A 131 -3.52 -0.09 -12.37
C ASN A 131 -2.71 1.00 -11.63
N ALA A 132 -3.30 2.18 -11.49
CA ALA A 132 -2.75 3.28 -10.71
C ALA A 132 -3.27 3.21 -9.26
N GLY A 133 -2.51 3.74 -8.30
CA GLY A 133 -3.06 3.96 -6.96
C GLY A 133 -4.09 5.10 -6.93
N PRO A 134 -4.82 5.24 -5.82
CA PRO A 134 -5.89 6.21 -5.71
C PRO A 134 -5.33 7.65 -5.76
N SER A 135 -5.82 8.44 -6.71
CA SER A 135 -5.29 9.77 -7.00
C SER A 135 -5.39 10.71 -5.79
N GLY A 136 -4.26 11.30 -5.38
CA GLY A 136 -4.22 12.33 -4.33
C GLY A 136 -4.50 11.83 -2.91
N GLN A 137 -4.35 10.52 -2.66
CA GLN A 137 -4.74 9.88 -1.41
C GLN A 137 -3.57 9.14 -0.73
N ASP A 138 -2.43 9.80 -0.60
CA ASP A 138 -1.32 9.36 0.29
C ASP A 138 -1.78 9.27 1.76
N ASN A 139 -2.89 9.95 2.05
CA ASN A 139 -3.65 9.79 3.27
C ASN A 139 -4.31 8.43 3.42
N TRP A 140 -4.24 7.50 2.49
CA TRP A 140 -4.80 6.15 2.65
C TRP A 140 -3.72 5.09 2.92
N LEU A 141 -2.44 5.46 2.84
CA LEU A 141 -1.36 4.58 3.26
C LEU A 141 -1.45 4.31 4.76
N PRO A 142 -1.22 3.06 5.19
CA PRO A 142 -1.25 2.68 6.59
C PRO A 142 -0.07 3.31 7.35
N ALA A 143 -0.19 3.41 8.67
CA ALA A 143 0.83 4.06 9.50
C ALA A 143 2.22 3.39 9.39
N GLY A 144 2.27 2.07 9.16
CA GLY A 144 3.53 1.34 8.94
C GLY A 144 4.26 1.69 7.62
N CYS A 145 3.67 2.53 6.79
CA CYS A 145 4.25 3.03 5.54
C CYS A 145 4.66 4.51 5.61
N ARG A 146 4.49 5.17 6.76
CA ARG A 146 4.82 6.58 6.97
C ARG A 146 6.05 6.76 7.86
#